data_AF-A0A0M3JNS3-F1
#
_entry.id   AF-A0A0M3JNS3-F1
#
_cell.length_a   1.000
_cell.length_b   1.000
_cell.length_c   1.000
_cell.angle_alpha   90.00
_cell.angle_beta   90.00
_cell.angle_gamma   90.00
#
_symmetry.space_group_name_H-M   'P 1'
#
loop_
_entity.id
_entity.type
_entity.pdbx_description
1 polymer ?
#
loop_
_entity_poly.entity_id
_entity_poly.type
_entity_poly.pdbx_seq_one_letter_code
_entity_poly.pdbx_strand_id
1 'polypeptide(L)' 'MTKGEGSASLTRYYYDALKRVCLPFNYFGLKGNMNNFMSREACEVSHCATQYLLKS' A
#
# COMPACT_ATOMS: atom_id res chain seq x y z
N MET A 1 2.64 4.29 -5.60
CA MET A 1 3.59 3.42 -4.88
C MET A 1 5.01 3.74 -5.31
N THR A 2 5.99 3.61 -4.40
CA THR A 2 7.42 3.79 -4.73
C THR A 2 8.20 2.61 -4.18
N LYS A 3 9.02 1.97 -5.02
CA LYS A 3 9.80 0.77 -4.64
C LYS A 3 10.87 1.06 -3.58
N GLY A 4 11.21 2.34 -3.38
CA GLY A 4 12.28 2.73 -2.47
C GLY A 4 13.66 2.33 -3.02
N GLU A 5 14.63 2.27 -2.12
CA GLU A 5 16.02 1.90 -2.40
C GLU A 5 16.50 0.91 -1.33
N GLY A 6 17.64 0.24 -1.58
CA GLY A 6 18.24 -0.75 -0.69
C GLY A 6 18.43 -2.10 -1.36
N SER A 7 18.87 -3.08 -0.56
CA SER A 7 19.18 -4.45 -1.01
C SER A 7 18.16 -5.49 -0.57
N ALA A 8 17.11 -5.09 0.16
CA ALA A 8 16.05 -6.01 0.57
C ALA A 8 15.12 -6.32 -0.62
N SER A 9 14.38 -7.42 -0.54
CA SER A 9 13.30 -7.72 -1.50
C SER A 9 12.07 -8.12 -0.71
N LEU A 10 11.26 -7.13 -0.34
CA LEU A 10 10.11 -7.31 0.54
C LEU A 10 8.81 -7.18 -0.26
N THR A 11 7.93 -8.17 -0.15
CA THR A 11 6.55 -8.04 -0.64
C THR A 11 5.80 -7.05 0.25
N ARG A 12 5.26 -6.01 -0.38
CA ARG A 12 4.39 -5.02 0.23
C ARG A 12 3.15 -4.83 -0.62
N TYR A 13 2.13 -4.17 -0.08
CA TYR A 13 0.89 -3.89 -0.77
C TYR A 13 0.70 -2.40 -0.96
N TYR A 14 0.16 -2.01 -2.11
CA TYR A 14 -0.24 -0.64 -2.39
C TYR A 14 -1.69 -0.63 -2.89
N TYR A 15 -2.41 0.43 -2.60
CA TYR A 15 -3.75 0.65 -3.12
C TYR A 15 -3.68 1.27 -4.53
N ASP A 16 -4.28 0.59 -5.50
CA ASP A 16 -4.52 1.08 -6.85
C ASP A 16 -5.89 1.77 -6.88
N ALA A 17 -5.90 3.11 -6.89
CA ALA A 17 -7.14 3.89 -6.83
C ALA A 17 -8.02 3.76 -8.09
N LEU A 18 -7.42 3.44 -9.25
CA LEU A 18 -8.17 3.25 -10.50
C LEU A 18 -8.93 1.93 -10.45
N LYS A 19 -8.26 0.86 -9.99
CA LYS A 19 -8.87 -0.47 -9.88
C LYS A 19 -9.63 -0.69 -8.57
N ARG A 20 -9.45 0.21 -7.60
CA ARG A 20 -9.98 0.11 -6.23
C ARG A 20 -9.62 -1.20 -5.53
N VAL A 21 -8.39 -1.66 -5.74
CA VAL A 21 -7.88 -2.90 -5.14
C VAL A 21 -6.47 -2.71 -4.60
N CYS A 22 -6.11 -3.49 -3.59
CA CYS A 22 -4.75 -3.57 -3.07
C CYS A 22 -3.95 -4.62 -3.83
N LEU A 23 -2.81 -4.22 -4.39
CA LEU A 23 -1.95 -5.07 -5.22
C LEU A 23 -0.55 -5.20 -4.59
N PRO A 24 0.10 -6.38 -4.70
CA PRO A 24 1.44 -6.57 -4.20
C PRO A 24 2.48 -5.85 -5.09
N PHE A 25 3.58 -5.41 -4.48
CA PHE A 25 4.77 -4.89 -5.17
C PHE A 25 6.04 -5.19 -4.38
N ASN A 26 7.19 -5.13 -5.04
CA ASN A 26 8.49 -5.30 -4.39
C ASN A 26 9.00 -3.97 -3.82
N TYR A 27 9.38 -3.97 -2.55
CA TYR A 27 9.95 -2.83 -1.83
C TYR A 27 11.38 -3.14 -1.35
N PHE A 28 12.30 -2.22 -1.62
CA PHE A 28 13.74 -2.42 -1.41
C PHE A 28 14.26 -2.10 -0.01
N GLY A 29 13.36 -1.72 0.91
CA GLY A 29 13.65 -1.63 2.35
C GLY A 29 13.77 -0.21 2.89
N LEU A 30 14.24 0.75 2.09
CA LEU A 30 14.44 2.14 2.51
C LEU A 30 13.67 3.13 1.62
N LYS A 31 13.35 4.30 2.18
CA LYS A 31 12.59 5.38 1.52
C LYS A 31 11.20 4.90 1.06
N GLY A 32 10.62 5.50 0.02
CA GLY A 32 9.29 5.18 -0.47
C GLY A 32 8.23 6.19 -0.05
N ASN A 33 6.96 5.81 -0.18
CA ASN A 33 5.82 6.66 0.17
C ASN A 33 4.83 5.91 1.07
N MET A 34 3.83 6.64 1.58
CA MET A 34 2.82 6.12 2.51
C MET A 34 1.89 5.05 1.90
N ASN A 35 1.86 4.90 0.57
CA ASN A 35 1.08 3.86 -0.10
C ASN A 35 1.91 2.54 -0.15
N ASN A 36 2.21 2.01 1.03
CA ASN A 36 3.05 0.84 1.29
C ASN A 36 2.59 0.16 2.60
N PHE A 37 2.00 -1.02 2.48
CA PHE A 37 1.41 -1.76 3.59
C PHE A 37 2.03 -3.15 3.72
N MET A 38 2.09 -3.66 4.95
CA MET A 38 2.68 -4.97 5.25
C MET A 38 1.84 -6.15 4.77
N SER A 39 0.52 -5.99 4.72
CA SER A 39 -0.41 -7.02 4.24
C SER A 39 -1.50 -6.42 3.35
N ARG A 40 -2.20 -7.29 2.62
CA ARG A 40 -3.33 -6.91 1.78
C ARG A 40 -4.45 -6.33 2.65
N GLU A 41 -4.74 -6.96 3.77
CA GLU A 41 -5.81 -6.57 4.70
C GLU A 41 -5.52 -5.19 5.31
N ALA A 42 -4.28 -4.90 5.68
CA ALA A 42 -3.89 -3.58 6.19
C ALA A 42 -4.13 -2.48 5.15
N CYS A 43 -3.81 -2.76 3.88
CA CYS A 43 -4.10 -1.86 2.75
C CYS A 43 -5.61 -1.70 2.52
N GLU A 44 -6.36 -2.79 2.55
CA GLU A 44 -7.82 -2.75 2.34
C GLU A 44 -8.50 -1.98 3.48
N VAL A 45 -8.12 -2.22 4.74
CA VAL A 45 -8.63 -1.51 5.91
C VAL A 45 -8.30 -0.02 5.87
N SER A 46 -7.07 0.38 5.50
CA SER A 46 -6.70 1.79 5.46
C SER A 46 -7.56 2.60 4.49
N HIS A 47 -7.96 1.98 3.37
CA HIS A 47 -8.79 2.61 2.33
C HIS A 47 -10.29 2.35 2.49
N CYS A 48 -10.67 1.32 3.24
CA CYS A 48 -12.03 1.09 3.69
C CYS A 48 -12.42 2.15 4.74
N ALA A 49 -11.58 2.38 5.76
CA ALA A 49 -11.79 3.44 6.74
C ALA A 49 -11.88 4.84 6.09
N THR A 50 -11.08 5.11 5.04
CA THR A 50 -11.23 6.38 4.29
C THR A 50 -12.59 6.46 3.57
N GLN A 51 -13.10 5.36 3.02
CA GLN A 51 -14.43 5.34 2.40
C GLN A 51 -15.57 5.47 3.41
N TYR A 52 -15.40 5.02 4.65
CA TYR A 52 -16.40 5.21 5.72
C TYR A 52 -16.39 6.64 6.29
N LEU A 53 -15.21 7.23 6.53
CA LEU A 53 -15.09 8.61 7.04
C LEU A 53 -15.45 9.69 6.00
N LEU A 54 -15.29 9.40 4.70
CA LEU A 54 -15.71 10.31 3.62
C LEU A 54 -17.20 10.20 3.28
N LYS A 55 -17.95 9.27 3.90
CA LYS A 55 -19.40 9.08 3.71
C LYS A 55 -20.23 9.60 4.88
N SER A 56 -19.59 10.15 5.93
CA SER A 56 -20.23 10.80 7.08
C SER A 56 -20.20 12.31 6.97
#